data_AF-A0A1X0QX87-F1
#
_entry.id   AF-A0A1X0QX87-F1
#
_cell.length_a   1.000
_cell.length_b   1.000
_cell.length_c   1.000
_cell.angle_alpha   90.00
_cell.angle_beta   90.00
_cell.angle_gamma   90.00
#
_symmetry.space_group_name_H-M   'P 1'
#
loop_
_entity.id
_entity.type
_entity.pdbx_description
1 polymer ?
#
loop_
_entity_poly.entity_id
_entity_poly.type
_entity_poly.pdbx_seq_one_letter_code
_entity_poly.pdbx_strand_id
1 'polypeptide(L)'
;MNTIRMPSGIRVFNKIADFRQWRRSLLLEEKTLGYVPTMGALHQGHLALVTDAKRHCDHVALTIFVNPAQFAPTEDLATYPRTLQSDLDKLADLGEGMASAVLVPQVDEMYPTGIELDVTKQKGTFVEVLGLSKQLEGVTRPHFFRGVATVVSKFLNIVQPDHVFFGQKDIQQCFVIRNMIRDLHFPTKMHICPTVRDEGGLALSSRNAYLTPKQKEYALTLYKSLKHMESMYQSGILDAPTILQQGIQIIQDASDQVKREGHDWDMKLDYVSINSAKDLSEVTGEINRQDGCVISMAVFVGKTRLIDNICLDVKLDDK
;
A
#
# COMPACT_ATOMS: atom_id res chain seq x y z
N MET A 1 24.87 19.58 4.16
CA MET A 1 23.90 18.61 4.71
C MET A 1 22.92 19.39 5.54
N ASN A 2 21.64 19.45 5.17
CA ASN A 2 20.64 20.11 6.00
C ASN A 2 20.45 19.27 7.27
N THR A 3 20.70 19.85 8.43
CA THR A 3 20.45 19.21 9.72
C THR A 3 18.96 18.92 9.85
N ILE A 4 18.59 17.65 9.99
CA ILE A 4 17.20 17.25 10.23
C ILE A 4 16.77 17.85 11.57
N ARG A 5 15.71 18.64 11.57
CA ARG A 5 15.08 19.15 12.79
C ARG A 5 14.20 18.05 13.37
N MET A 6 14.49 17.67 14.61
CA MET A 6 13.70 16.69 15.34
C MET A 6 12.44 17.36 15.89
N PRO A 7 11.23 16.92 15.51
CA PRO A 7 10.01 17.46 16.07
C PRO A 7 9.89 17.10 17.56
N SER A 8 9.29 18.01 18.34
CA SER A 8 9.00 17.74 19.74
C SER A 8 8.07 16.54 19.88
N GLY A 9 8.34 15.63 20.83
CA GLY A 9 7.46 14.50 21.13
C GLY A 9 7.60 13.25 20.23
N ILE A 10 8.36 13.30 19.13
CA ILE A 10 8.59 12.14 18.26
C ILE A 10 10.05 11.68 18.38
N ARG A 11 10.27 10.44 18.81
CA ARG A 11 11.61 9.83 18.85
C ARG A 11 12.02 9.35 17.47
N VAL A 12 13.16 9.79 16.94
CA VAL A 12 13.68 9.32 15.65
C VAL A 12 14.86 8.37 15.89
N PHE A 13 14.73 7.14 15.41
CA PHE A 13 15.75 6.10 15.54
C PHE A 13 16.36 5.79 14.17
N ASN A 14 17.68 5.72 14.09
CA ASN A 14 18.39 5.29 12.89
C ASN A 14 18.98 3.87 13.02
N LYS A 15 18.84 3.26 14.19
CA LYS A 15 19.34 1.91 14.50
C LYS A 15 18.23 1.05 15.08
N ILE A 16 18.18 -0.19 14.63
CA ILE A 16 17.26 -1.24 15.07
C ILE A 16 17.46 -1.54 16.55
N ALA A 17 18.71 -1.53 17.04
CA ALA A 17 19.02 -1.79 18.45
C ALA A 17 18.38 -0.75 19.37
N ASP A 18 18.50 0.54 19.04
CA ASP A 18 17.95 1.64 19.84
C ASP A 18 16.41 1.61 19.83
N PHE A 19 15.82 1.34 18.66
CA PHE A 19 14.37 1.17 18.55
C PHE A 19 13.87 0.01 19.43
N ARG A 20 14.57 -1.13 19.41
CA ARG A 20 14.22 -2.30 20.24
C ARG A 20 14.33 -2.00 21.73
N GLN A 21 15.32 -1.22 22.16
CA GLN A 21 15.42 -0.79 23.55
C GLN A 21 14.20 0.04 23.96
N TRP A 22 13.77 0.98 23.10
CA TRP A 22 12.56 1.74 23.32
C TRP A 22 11.29 0.88 23.33
N ARG A 23 11.12 -0.03 22.36
CA ARG A 23 9.98 -0.96 22.36
C ARG A 23 9.93 -1.80 23.64
N ARG A 24 11.09 -2.26 24.11
CA ARG A 24 11.19 -3.05 25.35
C ARG A 24 10.72 -2.26 26.57
N SER A 25 11.00 -0.96 26.66
CA SER A 25 10.49 -0.15 27.77
C SER A 25 8.96 -0.08 27.75
N LEU A 26 8.36 0.11 26.57
CA LEU A 26 6.90 0.11 26.41
C LEU A 26 6.27 -1.22 26.84
N LEU A 27 6.89 -2.35 26.49
CA LEU A 27 6.43 -3.68 26.91
C LEU A 27 6.45 -3.83 28.44
N LEU A 28 7.51 -3.36 29.10
CA LEU A 28 7.63 -3.40 30.56
C LEU A 28 6.64 -2.48 31.28
N GLU A 29 6.16 -1.44 30.59
CA GLU A 29 5.12 -0.53 31.05
C GLU A 29 3.70 -0.98 30.64
N GLU A 30 3.57 -2.18 30.05
CA GLU A 30 2.31 -2.74 29.55
C GLU A 30 1.60 -1.82 28.53
N LYS A 31 2.39 -1.06 27.76
CA LYS A 31 1.91 -0.14 26.73
C LYS A 31 1.82 -0.81 25.37
N THR A 32 0.67 -0.59 24.73
CA THR A 32 0.37 -1.08 23.38
C THR A 32 1.04 -0.23 22.31
N LEU A 33 1.50 -0.88 21.24
CA LEU A 33 2.15 -0.23 20.10
C LEU A 33 1.41 -0.53 18.80
N GLY A 34 0.90 0.52 18.16
CA GLY A 34 0.44 0.53 16.79
C GLY A 34 1.60 0.81 15.83
N TYR A 35 1.66 0.11 14.70
CA TYR A 35 2.72 0.24 13.72
C TYR A 35 2.19 0.55 12.32
N VAL A 36 2.76 1.58 11.69
CA VAL A 36 2.49 1.99 10.31
C VAL A 36 3.76 1.86 9.45
N PRO A 37 3.93 0.79 8.66
CA PRO A 37 5.04 0.66 7.73
C PRO A 37 4.88 1.62 6.54
N THR A 38 5.91 2.44 6.26
CA THR A 38 5.90 3.35 5.09
C THR A 38 7.26 3.38 4.37
N MET A 39 7.24 3.89 3.13
CA MET A 39 8.46 4.23 2.39
C MET A 39 8.83 5.73 2.46
N GLY A 40 8.14 6.51 3.28
CA GLY A 40 8.27 7.98 3.30
C GLY A 40 7.40 8.68 2.26
N ALA A 41 7.70 9.96 1.99
CA ALA A 41 6.88 10.82 1.12
C ALA A 41 5.42 10.83 1.57
N LEU A 42 5.22 11.13 2.86
CA LEU A 42 3.95 10.99 3.54
C LEU A 42 2.90 11.93 2.95
N HIS A 43 1.65 11.47 2.96
CA HIS A 43 0.48 12.19 2.47
C HIS A 43 -0.71 11.85 3.36
N GLN A 44 -1.87 12.47 3.14
CA GLN A 44 -3.03 12.31 4.04
C GLN A 44 -3.47 10.85 4.23
N GLY A 45 -3.32 10.00 3.21
CA GLY A 45 -3.51 8.55 3.37
C GLY A 45 -2.64 7.92 4.47
N HIS A 46 -1.35 8.27 4.54
CA HIS A 46 -0.46 7.78 5.61
C HIS A 46 -0.82 8.37 6.98
N LEU A 47 -1.18 9.65 7.02
CA LEU A 47 -1.56 10.33 8.26
C LEU A 47 -2.88 9.79 8.84
N ALA A 48 -3.80 9.35 7.98
CA ALA A 48 -5.00 8.63 8.39
C ALA A 48 -4.66 7.30 9.07
N LEU A 49 -3.67 6.54 8.57
CA LEU A 49 -3.20 5.31 9.24
C LEU A 49 -2.66 5.59 10.64
N VAL A 50 -1.91 6.68 10.82
CA VAL A 50 -1.42 7.09 12.14
C VAL A 50 -2.58 7.44 13.07
N THR A 51 -3.58 8.14 12.54
CA THR A 51 -4.78 8.52 13.30
C THR A 51 -5.57 7.28 13.73
N ASP A 52 -5.77 6.31 12.84
CA ASP A 52 -6.43 5.06 13.18
C ASP A 52 -5.60 4.19 14.13
N ALA A 53 -4.28 4.16 13.97
CA ALA A 53 -3.39 3.47 14.92
C ALA A 53 -3.50 4.06 16.33
N LYS A 54 -3.56 5.39 16.45
CA LYS A 54 -3.65 6.05 17.75
C LYS A 54 -4.96 5.76 18.48
N ARG A 55 -6.05 5.47 17.76
CA ARG A 55 -7.34 5.06 18.36
C ARG A 55 -7.28 3.70 19.04
N HIS A 56 -6.33 2.85 18.66
CA HIS A 56 -6.23 1.47 19.15
C HIS A 56 -5.05 1.24 20.10
N CYS A 57 -4.09 2.17 20.19
CA CYS A 57 -2.84 1.95 20.89
C CYS A 57 -2.35 3.17 21.69
N ASP A 58 -1.64 2.92 22.78
CA ASP A 58 -0.99 3.96 23.60
C ASP A 58 0.05 4.74 22.78
N HIS A 59 0.88 4.01 22.03
CA HIS A 59 1.94 4.56 21.18
C HIS A 59 1.75 4.17 19.72
N VAL A 60 2.22 5.03 18.82
CA VAL A 60 2.29 4.75 17.38
C VAL A 60 3.72 4.90 16.91
N ALA A 61 4.24 3.87 16.24
CA ALA A 61 5.52 3.93 15.56
C ALA A 61 5.34 3.83 14.04
N LEU A 62 6.25 4.47 13.32
CA LEU A 62 6.35 4.36 11.87
C LEU A 62 7.74 3.85 11.48
N THR A 63 7.83 3.24 10.30
CA THR A 63 9.10 3.12 9.59
C THR A 63 9.04 3.98 8.35
N ILE A 64 10.16 4.65 8.04
CA ILE A 64 10.39 5.31 6.75
C ILE A 64 11.58 4.61 6.10
N PHE A 65 11.29 3.69 5.18
CA PHE A 65 12.32 2.90 4.51
C PHE A 65 11.92 2.57 3.07
N VAL A 66 12.65 3.14 2.11
CA VAL A 66 12.50 2.78 0.69
C VAL A 66 13.20 1.44 0.47
N ASN A 67 12.42 0.36 0.48
CA ASN A 67 12.93 -1.00 0.42
C ASN A 67 13.46 -1.37 -0.98
N PRO A 68 14.76 -1.62 -1.21
CA PRO A 68 15.25 -1.98 -2.54
C PRO A 68 14.72 -3.33 -3.04
N ALA A 69 14.43 -4.28 -2.14
CA ALA A 69 14.06 -5.65 -2.51
C ALA A 69 12.71 -5.77 -3.24
N GLN A 70 11.87 -4.73 -3.20
CA GLN A 70 10.59 -4.68 -3.91
C GLN A 70 10.65 -3.87 -5.22
N PHE A 71 11.84 -3.46 -5.66
CA PHE A 71 12.04 -2.75 -6.92
C PHE A 71 12.83 -3.61 -7.91
N ALA A 72 12.42 -3.60 -9.18
CA ALA A 72 13.22 -4.09 -10.29
C ALA A 72 14.23 -3.01 -10.75
N PRO A 73 15.29 -3.40 -11.47
CA PRO A 73 16.27 -2.44 -12.01
C PRO A 73 15.66 -1.35 -12.91
N THR A 74 14.53 -1.65 -13.55
CA THR A 74 13.79 -0.74 -14.44
C THR A 74 12.77 0.14 -13.73
N GLU A 75 12.59 -0.04 -12.41
CA GLU A 75 11.59 0.69 -11.62
C GLU A 75 12.17 1.96 -10.98
N ASP A 76 11.31 2.73 -10.33
CA ASP A 76 11.56 4.11 -9.87
C ASP A 76 12.37 4.21 -8.58
N LEU A 77 13.23 3.24 -8.23
CA LEU A 77 13.99 3.26 -6.97
C LEU A 77 14.90 4.49 -6.84
N ALA A 78 15.60 4.84 -7.93
CA ALA A 78 16.55 5.95 -7.95
C ALA A 78 15.84 7.33 -7.88
N THR A 79 14.60 7.39 -8.39
CA THR A 79 13.79 8.61 -8.45
C THR A 79 12.73 8.69 -7.35
N TYR A 80 12.63 7.67 -6.49
CA TYR A 80 11.64 7.65 -5.41
C TYR A 80 11.87 8.81 -4.45
N PRO A 81 10.83 9.61 -4.12
CA PRO A 81 10.98 10.79 -3.28
C PRO A 81 11.48 10.43 -1.87
N ARG A 82 12.53 11.12 -1.41
CA ARG A 82 13.08 11.00 -0.05
C ARG A 82 12.96 12.34 0.67
N THR A 83 11.92 12.47 1.48
CA THR A 83 11.46 13.76 2.04
C THR A 83 11.39 13.75 3.56
N LEU A 84 12.36 13.12 4.23
CA LEU A 84 12.31 12.84 5.66
C LEU A 84 11.95 14.05 6.55
N GLN A 85 12.51 15.25 6.28
CA GLN A 85 12.13 16.44 7.04
C GLN A 85 10.64 16.77 6.88
N SER A 86 10.14 16.81 5.65
CA SER A 86 8.71 17.06 5.39
C SER A 86 7.82 15.96 5.97
N ASP A 87 8.29 14.72 5.99
CA ASP A 87 7.57 13.60 6.58
C ASP A 87 7.44 13.78 8.11
N LEU A 88 8.52 14.18 8.78
CA LEU A 88 8.52 14.49 10.22
C LEU A 88 7.67 15.71 10.55
N ASP A 89 7.72 16.77 9.74
CA ASP A 89 6.91 17.97 9.93
C ASP A 89 5.41 17.61 9.85
N LYS A 90 5.00 16.84 8.83
CA LYS A 90 3.61 16.36 8.70
C LYS A 90 3.14 15.50 9.88
N LEU A 91 4.03 14.68 10.44
CA LEU A 91 3.72 13.88 11.63
C LEU A 91 3.59 14.76 12.88
N ALA A 92 4.38 15.83 12.99
CA ALA A 92 4.26 16.79 14.07
C ALA A 92 2.96 17.61 13.97
N ASP A 93 2.57 18.00 12.74
CA ASP A 93 1.36 18.76 12.45
C ASP A 93 0.06 17.98 12.78
N LEU A 94 0.14 16.64 12.92
CA LEU A 94 -1.00 15.84 13.43
C LEU A 94 -1.34 16.14 14.89
N GLY A 95 -0.39 16.68 15.66
CA GLY A 95 -0.55 16.99 17.07
C GLY A 95 0.30 16.10 17.98
N GLU A 96 0.52 16.61 19.20
CA GLU A 96 1.35 15.94 20.20
C GLU A 96 0.79 14.56 20.58
N GLY A 97 1.68 13.56 20.65
CA GLY A 97 1.31 12.19 21.03
C GLY A 97 0.66 11.34 19.94
N MET A 98 0.42 11.89 18.74
CA MET A 98 -0.11 11.13 17.60
C MET A 98 0.90 10.11 17.06
N ALA A 99 2.14 10.54 16.82
CA ALA A 99 3.26 9.67 16.51
C ALA A 99 4.26 9.69 17.69
N SER A 100 4.68 8.52 18.17
CA SER A 100 5.62 8.39 19.28
C SER A 100 7.05 8.12 18.81
N ALA A 101 7.21 7.40 17.70
CA ALA A 101 8.53 7.07 17.16
C ALA A 101 8.53 6.89 15.64
N VAL A 102 9.69 7.16 15.02
CA VAL A 102 9.97 6.86 13.62
C VAL A 102 11.31 6.13 13.53
N LEU A 103 11.31 4.94 12.95
CA LEU A 103 12.52 4.19 12.60
C LEU A 103 12.90 4.45 11.15
N VAL A 104 14.11 4.95 10.93
CA VAL A 104 14.69 5.29 9.62
C VAL A 104 15.98 4.48 9.43
N PRO A 105 15.88 3.16 9.24
CA PRO A 105 17.06 2.30 9.17
C PRO A 105 17.78 2.51 7.83
N GLN A 106 19.09 2.28 7.84
CA GLN A 106 19.87 2.27 6.60
C GLN A 106 19.70 0.92 5.87
N VAL A 107 19.98 0.91 4.57
CA VAL A 107 19.84 -0.29 3.72
C VAL A 107 20.75 -1.43 4.20
N ASP A 108 21.98 -1.12 4.61
CA ASP A 108 22.96 -2.08 5.13
C ASP A 108 22.53 -2.70 6.47
N GLU A 109 21.84 -1.94 7.32
CA GLU A 109 21.31 -2.46 8.58
C GLU A 109 20.14 -3.41 8.34
N MET A 110 19.27 -3.08 7.37
CA MET A 110 18.21 -4.00 6.97
C MET A 110 18.81 -5.21 6.23
N TYR A 111 19.74 -5.01 5.30
CA TYR A 111 20.30 -6.04 4.42
C TYR A 111 21.81 -6.17 4.61
N PRO A 112 22.28 -6.82 5.69
CA PRO A 112 23.71 -6.88 6.03
C PRO A 112 24.55 -7.70 5.05
N THR A 113 23.92 -8.55 4.24
CA THR A 113 24.57 -9.30 3.15
C THR A 113 24.51 -8.54 1.81
N GLY A 114 24.01 -7.29 1.82
CA GLY A 114 23.66 -6.53 0.62
C GLY A 114 22.31 -6.95 0.04
N ILE A 115 21.75 -6.10 -0.83
CA ILE A 115 20.52 -6.38 -1.57
C ILE A 115 20.67 -5.91 -3.03
N GLU A 116 20.87 -6.87 -3.92
CA GLU A 116 20.93 -6.61 -5.36
C GLU A 116 19.54 -6.32 -5.92
N LEU A 117 19.46 -5.46 -6.93
CA LEU A 117 18.21 -5.24 -7.68
C LEU A 117 17.89 -6.40 -8.62
N ASP A 118 18.93 -7.10 -9.08
CA ASP A 118 18.78 -8.35 -9.83
C ASP A 118 18.41 -9.48 -8.87
N VAL A 119 17.13 -9.86 -8.89
CA VAL A 119 16.54 -10.89 -8.03
C VAL A 119 17.28 -12.21 -8.11
N THR A 120 17.85 -12.56 -9.27
CA THR A 120 18.59 -13.82 -9.46
C THR A 120 19.93 -13.83 -8.72
N LYS A 121 20.44 -12.65 -8.34
CA LYS A 121 21.70 -12.46 -7.62
C LYS A 121 21.50 -12.14 -6.14
N GLN A 122 20.25 -11.95 -5.70
CA GLN A 122 19.93 -11.67 -4.32
C GLN A 122 20.35 -12.83 -3.40
N LYS A 123 20.93 -12.50 -2.26
CA LYS A 123 21.38 -13.45 -1.23
C LYS A 123 20.74 -13.11 0.10
N GLY A 124 20.59 -14.11 0.97
CA GLY A 124 20.01 -13.98 2.30
C GLY A 124 18.62 -14.60 2.42
N THR A 125 17.92 -14.25 3.49
CA THR A 125 16.61 -14.80 3.83
C THR A 125 15.48 -13.98 3.18
N PHE A 126 14.53 -14.69 2.57
CA PHE A 126 13.35 -14.12 1.92
C PHE A 126 12.10 -14.87 2.35
N VAL A 127 10.97 -14.18 2.32
CA VAL A 127 9.64 -14.72 2.58
C VAL A 127 8.83 -14.62 1.29
N GLU A 128 8.22 -15.71 0.88
CA GLU A 128 7.34 -15.78 -0.29
C GLU A 128 5.98 -16.35 0.13
N VAL A 129 4.90 -15.68 -0.27
CA VAL A 129 3.53 -16.11 -0.03
C VAL A 129 2.99 -16.68 -1.34
N LEU A 130 2.90 -18.00 -1.45
CA LEU A 130 2.52 -18.68 -2.70
C LEU A 130 1.03 -18.45 -3.06
N GLY A 131 0.70 -18.53 -4.34
CA GLY A 131 -0.64 -18.28 -4.86
C GLY A 131 -0.92 -16.78 -5.04
N LEU A 132 -1.11 -16.06 -3.92
CA LEU A 132 -1.50 -14.64 -3.92
C LEU A 132 -0.49 -13.69 -4.54
N SER A 133 0.80 -13.97 -4.37
CA SER A 133 1.89 -13.14 -4.89
C SER A 133 2.08 -13.25 -6.40
N LYS A 134 1.40 -14.19 -7.07
CA LYS A 134 1.61 -14.52 -8.49
C LYS A 134 0.45 -14.07 -9.40
N GLN A 135 -0.56 -13.42 -8.84
CA GLN A 135 -1.73 -12.91 -9.56
C GLN A 135 -1.66 -11.37 -9.67
N LEU A 136 -2.42 -10.77 -10.59
CA LEU A 136 -2.61 -9.31 -10.71
C LEU A 136 -1.28 -8.51 -10.73
N GLU A 137 -1.03 -7.67 -9.71
CA GLU A 137 0.22 -6.92 -9.56
C GLU A 137 1.46 -7.83 -9.60
N GLY A 138 1.31 -9.07 -9.12
CA GLY A 138 2.36 -10.09 -9.13
C GLY A 138 2.66 -10.67 -10.51
N VAL A 139 1.74 -10.56 -11.48
CA VAL A 139 2.03 -10.93 -12.88
C VAL A 139 2.91 -9.87 -13.52
N THR A 140 2.55 -8.61 -13.34
CA THR A 140 3.31 -7.47 -13.88
C THR A 140 4.63 -7.26 -13.12
N ARG A 141 4.68 -7.61 -11.83
CA ARG A 141 5.82 -7.37 -10.93
C ARG A 141 6.12 -8.63 -10.09
N PRO A 142 6.66 -9.71 -10.70
CA PRO A 142 6.80 -11.04 -10.06
C PRO A 142 7.67 -11.06 -8.80
N HIS A 143 8.56 -10.10 -8.64
CA HIS A 143 9.43 -9.96 -7.46
C HIS A 143 8.86 -9.06 -6.36
N PHE A 144 7.84 -8.25 -6.66
CA PHE A 144 7.35 -7.20 -5.78
C PHE A 144 6.89 -7.74 -4.42
N PHE A 145 5.99 -8.72 -4.41
CA PHE A 145 5.42 -9.25 -3.17
C PHE A 145 6.40 -10.07 -2.34
N ARG A 146 7.39 -10.74 -2.94
CA ARG A 146 8.49 -11.36 -2.20
C ARG A 146 9.31 -10.31 -1.45
N GLY A 147 9.62 -9.19 -2.11
CA GLY A 147 10.29 -8.04 -1.49
C GLY A 147 9.47 -7.43 -0.34
N VAL A 148 8.17 -7.26 -0.54
CA VAL A 148 7.24 -6.72 0.47
C VAL A 148 7.08 -7.67 1.66
N ALA A 149 6.77 -8.94 1.43
CA ALA A 149 6.63 -9.95 2.49
C ALA A 149 7.91 -10.07 3.33
N THR A 150 9.08 -10.03 2.67
CA THR A 150 10.38 -10.08 3.34
C THR A 150 10.60 -8.86 4.24
N VAL A 151 10.40 -7.64 3.73
CA VAL A 151 10.66 -6.43 4.52
C VAL A 151 9.65 -6.26 5.66
N VAL A 152 8.37 -6.58 5.43
CA VAL A 152 7.34 -6.53 6.46
C VAL A 152 7.61 -7.58 7.54
N SER A 153 8.00 -8.81 7.18
CA SER A 153 8.41 -9.84 8.15
C SER A 153 9.56 -9.36 9.03
N LYS A 154 10.56 -8.70 8.44
CA LYS A 154 11.68 -8.12 9.21
C LYS A 154 11.19 -7.04 10.16
N PHE A 155 10.33 -6.13 9.69
CA PHE A 155 9.78 -5.09 10.55
C PHE A 155 8.89 -5.63 11.66
N LEU A 156 8.05 -6.63 11.43
CA LEU A 156 7.27 -7.26 12.49
C LEU A 156 8.18 -7.88 13.57
N ASN A 157 9.31 -8.47 13.19
CA ASN A 157 10.33 -8.97 14.11
C ASN A 157 11.16 -7.87 14.82
N ILE A 158 11.32 -6.70 14.19
CA ILE A 158 12.05 -5.57 14.76
C ILE A 158 11.16 -4.79 15.74
N VAL A 159 9.94 -4.48 15.29
CA VAL A 159 9.01 -3.56 15.95
C VAL A 159 8.18 -4.27 17.02
N GLN A 160 7.83 -5.55 16.79
CA GLN A 160 6.95 -6.34 17.66
C GLN A 160 5.68 -5.58 18.09
N PRO A 161 4.87 -5.10 17.12
CA PRO A 161 3.70 -4.30 17.42
C PRO A 161 2.50 -5.15 17.85
N ASP A 162 1.66 -4.61 18.71
CA ASP A 162 0.37 -5.21 19.07
C ASP A 162 -0.61 -5.13 17.89
N HIS A 163 -0.55 -4.00 17.16
CA HIS A 163 -1.38 -3.76 15.98
C HIS A 163 -0.56 -3.21 14.81
N VAL A 164 -0.87 -3.64 13.59
CA VAL A 164 -0.24 -3.13 12.36
C VAL A 164 -1.29 -2.64 11.37
N PHE A 165 -1.04 -1.49 10.74
CA PHE A 165 -2.02 -0.77 9.92
C PHE A 165 -1.51 -0.63 8.49
N PHE A 166 -2.33 -1.07 7.53
CA PHE A 166 -2.07 -0.95 6.10
C PHE A 166 -3.25 -0.29 5.39
N GLY A 167 -2.97 0.44 4.31
CA GLY A 167 -4.01 1.11 3.51
C GLY A 167 -4.63 0.17 2.49
N GLN A 168 -5.97 0.16 2.41
CA GLN A 168 -6.77 -0.60 1.45
C GLN A 168 -6.37 -0.34 0.00
N LYS A 169 -5.83 0.84 -0.32
CA LYS A 169 -5.39 1.20 -1.69
C LYS A 169 -4.52 0.12 -2.33
N ASP A 170 -3.66 -0.52 -1.54
CA ASP A 170 -2.80 -1.61 -1.96
C ASP A 170 -3.39 -2.94 -1.46
N ILE A 171 -4.63 -3.24 -1.85
CA ILE A 171 -5.44 -4.32 -1.26
C ILE A 171 -4.80 -5.70 -1.38
N GLN A 172 -4.20 -6.03 -2.53
CA GLN A 172 -3.50 -7.29 -2.72
C GLN A 172 -2.31 -7.41 -1.78
N GLN A 173 -1.57 -6.32 -1.54
CA GLN A 173 -0.52 -6.29 -0.52
C GLN A 173 -1.09 -6.63 0.85
N CYS A 174 -2.24 -6.04 1.20
CA CYS A 174 -2.87 -6.28 2.49
C CYS A 174 -3.24 -7.76 2.69
N PHE A 175 -3.78 -8.43 1.66
CA PHE A 175 -4.09 -9.86 1.73
C PHE A 175 -2.83 -10.74 1.79
N VAL A 176 -1.79 -10.43 1.01
CA VAL A 176 -0.49 -11.12 1.08
C VAL A 176 0.08 -11.04 2.49
N ILE A 177 0.06 -9.84 3.10
CA ILE A 177 0.56 -9.63 4.46
C ILE A 177 -0.35 -10.28 5.51
N ARG A 178 -1.67 -10.23 5.35
CA ARG A 178 -2.61 -10.91 6.26
C ARG A 178 -2.36 -12.42 6.29
N ASN A 179 -2.23 -13.05 5.12
CA ASN A 179 -1.91 -14.48 5.05
C ASN A 179 -0.55 -14.78 5.65
N MET A 180 0.46 -13.95 5.39
CA MET A 180 1.79 -14.10 5.99
C MET A 180 1.74 -14.01 7.52
N ILE A 181 0.98 -13.04 8.08
CA ILE A 181 0.79 -12.86 9.52
C ILE A 181 0.15 -14.12 10.12
N ARG A 182 -0.93 -14.61 9.51
CA ARG A 182 -1.64 -15.82 9.94
C ARG A 182 -0.76 -17.06 9.86
N ASP A 183 -0.18 -17.34 8.69
CA ASP A 183 0.51 -18.60 8.38
C ASP A 183 1.86 -18.72 9.10
N LEU A 184 2.52 -17.59 9.41
CA LEU A 184 3.75 -17.55 10.20
C LEU A 184 3.52 -17.22 11.68
N HIS A 185 2.26 -17.19 12.13
CA HIS A 185 1.87 -16.94 13.52
C HIS A 185 2.47 -15.67 14.13
N PHE A 186 2.53 -14.58 13.37
CA PHE A 186 2.97 -13.29 13.92
C PHE A 186 1.95 -12.82 14.98
N PRO A 187 2.39 -12.48 16.21
CA PRO A 187 1.50 -12.09 17.30
C PRO A 187 1.10 -10.62 17.18
N THR A 188 0.42 -10.26 16.08
CA THR A 188 -0.02 -8.89 15.81
C THR A 188 -1.39 -8.90 15.14
N LYS A 189 -2.25 -7.94 15.49
CA LYS A 189 -3.53 -7.74 14.82
C LYS A 189 -3.36 -6.77 13.66
N MET A 190 -3.67 -7.22 12.45
CA MET A 190 -3.65 -6.38 11.25
C MET A 190 -4.98 -5.65 11.06
N HIS A 191 -4.90 -4.36 10.73
CA HIS A 191 -6.04 -3.53 10.34
C HIS A 191 -5.85 -3.04 8.91
N ILE A 192 -6.92 -3.10 8.10
CA ILE A 192 -6.93 -2.51 6.76
C ILE A 192 -7.77 -1.23 6.80
N CYS A 193 -7.10 -0.08 6.68
CA CYS A 193 -7.75 1.21 6.72
C CYS A 193 -8.24 1.62 5.33
N PRO A 194 -9.44 2.20 5.19
CA PRO A 194 -10.00 2.60 3.90
C PRO A 194 -9.10 3.53 3.08
N THR A 195 -9.20 3.42 1.75
CA THR A 195 -8.48 4.29 0.82
C THR A 195 -8.90 5.75 1.00
N VAL A 196 -7.95 6.62 1.38
CA VAL A 196 -8.17 8.07 1.39
C VAL A 196 -8.10 8.63 -0.03
N ARG A 197 -9.03 9.50 -0.37
CA ARG A 197 -9.19 10.10 -1.71
C ARG A 197 -9.11 11.63 -1.61
N ASP A 198 -8.75 12.28 -2.72
CA ASP A 198 -8.94 13.72 -2.85
C ASP A 198 -10.42 14.09 -3.11
N GLU A 199 -10.72 15.39 -3.22
CA GLU A 199 -12.08 15.89 -3.49
C GLU A 199 -12.66 15.38 -4.82
N GLY A 200 -11.80 15.05 -5.79
CA GLY A 200 -12.20 14.48 -7.08
C GLY A 200 -12.45 12.97 -7.03
N GLY A 201 -12.09 12.30 -5.93
CA GLY A 201 -12.21 10.86 -5.76
C GLY A 201 -10.95 10.07 -6.15
N LEU A 202 -9.85 10.73 -6.54
CA LEU A 202 -8.59 10.06 -6.86
C LEU A 202 -7.98 9.49 -5.57
N ALA A 203 -7.65 8.20 -5.58
CA ALA A 203 -6.91 7.58 -4.48
C ALA A 203 -5.57 8.31 -4.26
N LEU A 204 -5.31 8.75 -3.02
CA LEU A 204 -4.08 9.46 -2.72
C LEU A 204 -2.86 8.54 -2.84
N SER A 205 -1.85 9.00 -3.59
CA SER A 205 -0.63 8.27 -3.86
C SER A 205 0.52 9.25 -4.04
N SER A 206 1.72 8.90 -3.56
CA SER A 206 2.94 9.68 -3.85
C SER A 206 3.19 9.84 -5.36
N ARG A 207 2.79 8.85 -6.16
CA ARG A 207 2.90 8.88 -7.63
C ARG A 207 1.96 9.88 -8.33
N ASN A 208 0.94 10.40 -7.64
CA ASN A 208 0.05 11.42 -8.21
C ASN A 208 0.78 12.74 -8.52
N ALA A 209 1.96 12.95 -7.91
CA ALA A 209 2.83 14.09 -8.20
C ALA A 209 3.37 14.09 -9.64
N TYR A 210 3.39 12.94 -10.32
CA TYR A 210 3.88 12.81 -11.70
C TYR A 210 2.83 13.17 -12.75
N LEU A 211 1.57 13.33 -12.36
CA LEU A 211 0.46 13.65 -13.27
C LEU A 211 0.40 15.16 -13.54
N THR A 212 0.30 15.53 -14.81
CA THR A 212 -0.09 16.90 -15.22
C THR A 212 -1.54 17.19 -14.81
N PRO A 213 -1.97 18.48 -14.75
CA PRO A 213 -3.37 18.80 -14.46
C PRO A 213 -4.36 18.08 -15.36
N LYS A 214 -4.08 18.01 -16.68
CA LYS A 214 -4.95 17.30 -17.63
C LYS A 214 -4.95 15.79 -17.40
N GLN A 215 -3.79 15.19 -17.10
CA GLN A 215 -3.71 13.78 -16.75
C GLN A 215 -4.49 13.46 -15.46
N LYS A 216 -4.55 14.37 -14.49
CA LYS A 216 -5.35 14.19 -13.27
C LYS A 216 -6.85 14.12 -13.57
N GLU A 217 -7.36 14.94 -14.50
CA GLU A 217 -8.77 14.86 -14.92
C GLU A 217 -9.13 13.46 -15.45
N TYR A 218 -8.25 12.90 -16.29
CA TYR A 218 -8.42 11.57 -16.87
C TYR A 218 -8.15 10.44 -15.89
N ALA A 219 -7.28 10.65 -14.89
CA ALA A 219 -7.05 9.69 -13.82
C ALA A 219 -8.33 9.41 -13.00
N LEU A 220 -9.27 10.36 -12.93
CA LEU A 220 -10.56 10.16 -12.26
C LEU A 220 -11.44 9.09 -12.94
N THR A 221 -11.20 8.79 -14.22
CA THR A 221 -11.93 7.74 -14.93
C THR A 221 -11.74 6.37 -14.26
N LEU A 222 -10.58 6.12 -13.65
CA LEU A 222 -10.32 4.90 -12.88
C LEU A 222 -11.37 4.70 -11.78
N TYR A 223 -11.57 5.73 -10.94
CA TYR A 223 -12.54 5.65 -9.85
C TYR A 223 -13.98 5.65 -10.34
N LYS A 224 -14.30 6.43 -11.41
CA LYS A 224 -15.63 6.41 -12.04
C LYS A 224 -15.99 5.02 -12.56
N SER A 225 -15.03 4.33 -13.19
CA SER A 225 -15.20 2.96 -13.69
C SER A 225 -15.48 1.99 -12.54
N LEU A 226 -14.67 2.04 -11.47
CA LEU A 226 -14.91 1.22 -10.28
C LEU A 226 -16.28 1.49 -9.64
N LYS A 227 -16.69 2.75 -9.49
CA LYS A 227 -18.01 3.11 -8.95
C LYS A 227 -19.17 2.64 -9.83
N HIS A 228 -18.99 2.61 -11.15
CA HIS A 228 -19.97 2.03 -12.05
C HIS A 228 -20.09 0.52 -11.85
N MET A 229 -18.95 -0.19 -11.77
CA MET A 229 -18.90 -1.62 -11.49
C MET A 229 -19.54 -1.97 -10.12
N GLU A 230 -19.28 -1.16 -9.09
CA GLU A 230 -19.97 -1.26 -7.80
C GLU A 230 -21.48 -1.10 -7.94
N SER A 231 -21.94 -0.08 -8.68
CA SER A 231 -23.37 0.16 -8.88
C SER A 231 -24.07 -1.00 -9.58
N MET A 232 -23.40 -1.64 -10.56
CA MET A 232 -23.92 -2.85 -11.22
C MET A 232 -24.05 -4.02 -10.25
N TYR A 233 -23.02 -4.24 -9.42
CA TYR A 233 -23.08 -5.27 -8.39
C TYR A 233 -24.23 -5.01 -7.41
N GLN A 234 -24.39 -3.76 -6.97
CA GLN A 234 -25.45 -3.38 -6.04
C GLN A 234 -26.86 -3.44 -6.64
N SER A 235 -27.00 -3.32 -7.97
CA SER A 235 -28.29 -3.52 -8.65
C SER A 235 -28.63 -5.00 -8.89
N GLY A 236 -27.76 -5.92 -8.48
CA GLY A 236 -27.98 -7.37 -8.56
C GLY A 236 -27.34 -8.05 -9.76
N ILE A 237 -26.53 -7.34 -10.56
CA ILE A 237 -25.72 -7.97 -11.59
C ILE A 237 -24.57 -8.69 -10.89
N LEU A 238 -24.54 -10.03 -10.95
CA LEU A 238 -23.50 -10.84 -10.32
C LEU A 238 -22.59 -11.55 -11.33
N ASP A 239 -22.84 -11.40 -12.62
CA ASP A 239 -21.97 -11.94 -13.66
C ASP A 239 -20.67 -11.12 -13.75
N ALA A 240 -19.56 -11.70 -13.28
CA ALA A 240 -18.26 -11.02 -13.27
C ALA A 240 -17.80 -10.59 -14.67
N PRO A 241 -17.88 -11.42 -15.74
CA PRO A 241 -17.55 -11.00 -17.10
C PRO A 241 -18.31 -9.75 -17.55
N THR A 242 -19.61 -9.65 -17.26
CA THR A 242 -20.44 -8.47 -17.60
C THR A 242 -19.95 -7.22 -16.88
N ILE A 243 -19.68 -7.31 -15.57
CA ILE A 243 -19.16 -6.17 -14.80
C ILE A 243 -17.77 -5.74 -15.31
N LEU A 244 -16.88 -6.72 -15.55
CA LEU A 244 -15.53 -6.48 -16.09
C LEU A 244 -15.60 -5.78 -17.44
N GLN A 245 -16.45 -6.25 -18.36
CA GLN A 245 -16.60 -5.66 -19.69
C GLN A 245 -17.00 -4.19 -19.63
N GLN A 246 -17.94 -3.82 -18.75
CA GLN A 246 -18.35 -2.42 -18.59
C GLN A 246 -17.21 -1.57 -18.02
N GLY A 247 -16.48 -2.08 -17.04
CA GLY A 247 -15.31 -1.40 -16.49
C GLY A 247 -14.22 -1.14 -17.54
N ILE A 248 -13.96 -2.13 -18.41
CA ILE A 248 -13.02 -2.03 -19.53
C ILE A 248 -13.49 -0.97 -20.54
N GLN A 249 -14.76 -0.97 -20.92
CA GLN A 249 -15.31 -0.05 -21.90
C GLN A 249 -15.15 1.42 -21.47
N ILE A 250 -15.40 1.73 -20.19
CA ILE A 250 -15.24 3.08 -19.64
C ILE A 250 -13.79 3.59 -19.79
N ILE A 251 -12.80 2.72 -19.57
CA ILE A 251 -11.38 3.09 -19.73
C ILE A 251 -11.01 3.23 -21.21
N GLN A 252 -11.55 2.38 -22.08
CA GLN A 252 -11.34 2.46 -23.53
C GLN A 252 -11.89 3.77 -24.11
N ASP A 253 -13.12 4.14 -23.74
CA ASP A 253 -13.74 5.39 -24.19
C ASP A 253 -12.91 6.63 -23.79
N ALA A 254 -12.38 6.63 -22.56
CA ALA A 254 -11.50 7.69 -22.09
C ALA A 254 -10.16 7.69 -22.84
N SER A 255 -9.57 6.53 -23.10
CA SER A 255 -8.36 6.39 -23.94
C SER A 255 -8.60 6.96 -25.35
N ASP A 256 -9.73 6.65 -25.97
CA ASP A 256 -10.04 7.14 -27.32
C ASP A 256 -10.35 8.64 -27.33
N GLN A 257 -10.89 9.19 -26.24
CA GLN A 257 -11.03 10.63 -26.06
C GLN A 257 -9.64 11.32 -25.99
N VAL A 258 -8.69 10.77 -25.23
CA VAL A 258 -7.32 11.32 -25.16
C VAL A 258 -6.69 11.40 -26.54
N LYS A 259 -6.82 10.33 -27.35
CA LYS A 259 -6.31 10.30 -28.73
C LYS A 259 -7.00 11.32 -29.64
N ARG A 260 -8.33 11.45 -29.55
CA ARG A 260 -9.10 12.43 -30.33
C ARG A 260 -8.73 13.87 -29.99
N GLU A 261 -8.38 14.14 -28.74
CA GLU A 261 -7.92 15.46 -28.29
C GLU A 261 -6.47 15.77 -28.71
N GLY A 262 -5.73 14.78 -29.22
CA GLY A 262 -4.37 14.98 -29.76
C GLY A 262 -3.29 15.23 -28.70
N HIS A 263 -3.47 14.69 -27.49
CA HIS A 263 -2.44 14.77 -26.44
C HIS A 263 -1.18 13.97 -26.81
N ASP A 264 -0.04 14.35 -26.25
CA ASP A 264 1.26 13.68 -26.41
C ASP A 264 1.46 12.46 -25.48
N TRP A 265 0.37 12.00 -24.86
CA TRP A 265 0.32 10.87 -23.95
C TRP A 265 -0.99 10.10 -24.11
N ASP A 266 -1.02 8.85 -23.67
CA ASP A 266 -2.18 7.96 -23.77
C ASP A 266 -2.67 7.47 -22.40
N MET A 267 -3.88 6.90 -22.37
CA MET A 267 -4.33 6.02 -21.29
C MET A 267 -4.31 4.57 -21.73
N LYS A 268 -3.86 3.67 -20.86
CA LYS A 268 -3.84 2.24 -21.14
C LYS A 268 -4.26 1.44 -19.92
N LEU A 269 -5.29 0.61 -20.07
CA LEU A 269 -5.64 -0.40 -19.07
C LEU A 269 -4.49 -1.41 -18.96
N ASP A 270 -4.00 -1.62 -17.74
CA ASP A 270 -3.03 -2.68 -17.44
C ASP A 270 -3.79 -3.97 -17.08
N TYR A 271 -4.65 -3.90 -16.07
CA TYR A 271 -5.61 -4.96 -15.77
C TYR A 271 -6.86 -4.42 -15.08
N VAL A 272 -7.92 -5.21 -15.12
CA VAL A 272 -9.05 -5.16 -14.20
C VAL A 272 -9.42 -6.59 -13.85
N SER A 273 -9.73 -6.84 -12.58
CA SER A 273 -10.11 -8.18 -12.11
C SER A 273 -11.09 -8.08 -10.95
N ILE A 274 -11.86 -9.15 -10.76
CA ILE A 274 -12.74 -9.37 -9.61
C ILE A 274 -12.20 -10.59 -8.89
N ASN A 275 -11.88 -10.42 -7.61
CA ASN A 275 -11.32 -11.48 -6.79
C ASN A 275 -12.22 -11.76 -5.59
N SER A 276 -12.35 -13.03 -5.22
CA SER A 276 -13.04 -13.42 -3.98
C SER A 276 -12.34 -12.80 -2.78
N ALA A 277 -13.07 -12.19 -1.85
CA ALA A 277 -12.43 -11.61 -0.66
C ALA A 277 -11.98 -12.68 0.35
N LYS A 278 -12.42 -13.92 0.18
CA LYS A 278 -12.04 -15.06 1.02
C LYS A 278 -10.61 -15.54 0.78
N ASP A 279 -10.21 -15.64 -0.48
CA ASP A 279 -8.94 -16.25 -0.89
C ASP A 279 -8.24 -15.54 -2.05
N LEU A 280 -8.78 -14.42 -2.53
CA LEU A 280 -8.38 -13.66 -3.71
C LEU A 280 -8.34 -14.44 -5.03
N SER A 281 -8.94 -15.62 -5.09
CA SER A 281 -9.12 -16.31 -6.38
C SER A 281 -9.90 -15.43 -7.35
N GLU A 282 -9.50 -15.46 -8.63
CA GLU A 282 -10.18 -14.71 -9.67
C GLU A 282 -11.57 -15.30 -9.93
N VAL A 283 -12.58 -14.44 -9.94
CA VAL A 283 -13.97 -14.80 -10.20
C VAL A 283 -14.23 -14.66 -11.70
N THR A 284 -14.37 -15.80 -12.39
CA THR A 284 -14.56 -15.86 -13.85
C THR A 284 -16.02 -16.06 -14.28
N GLY A 285 -16.92 -16.25 -13.32
CA GLY A 285 -18.36 -16.44 -13.55
C GLY A 285 -19.19 -15.62 -12.58
N GLU A 286 -20.13 -16.26 -11.89
CA GLU A 286 -21.01 -15.57 -10.95
C GLU A 286 -20.29 -15.24 -9.63
N ILE A 287 -20.50 -14.02 -9.12
CA ILE A 287 -19.95 -13.54 -7.87
C ILE A 287 -20.80 -14.04 -6.69
N ASN A 288 -20.17 -14.81 -5.80
CA ASN A 288 -20.81 -15.20 -4.54
C ASN A 288 -20.76 -14.05 -3.53
N ARG A 289 -21.91 -13.40 -3.29
CA ARG A 289 -22.02 -12.31 -2.31
C ARG A 289 -21.63 -12.72 -0.88
N GLN A 290 -21.75 -14.00 -0.52
CA GLN A 290 -21.40 -14.46 0.83
C GLN A 290 -19.89 -14.43 1.09
N ASP A 291 -19.09 -14.66 0.06
CA ASP A 291 -17.64 -14.60 0.15
C ASP A 291 -17.12 -13.15 0.07
N GLY A 292 -17.97 -12.22 -0.42
CA GLY A 292 -17.57 -10.86 -0.79
C GLY A 292 -16.57 -10.85 -1.96
N CYS A 293 -16.34 -9.68 -2.54
CA CYS A 293 -15.34 -9.55 -3.60
C CYS A 293 -14.59 -8.22 -3.57
N VAL A 294 -13.43 -8.22 -4.21
CA VAL A 294 -12.60 -7.04 -4.44
C VAL A 294 -12.51 -6.83 -5.93
N ILE A 295 -12.94 -5.66 -6.41
CA ILE A 295 -12.71 -5.23 -7.79
C ILE A 295 -11.45 -4.37 -7.78
N SER A 296 -10.42 -4.79 -8.50
CA SER A 296 -9.13 -4.09 -8.57
C SER A 296 -8.83 -3.70 -10.01
N MET A 297 -8.26 -2.50 -10.21
CA MET A 297 -7.91 -1.99 -11.53
C MET A 297 -6.59 -1.23 -11.50
N ALA A 298 -5.78 -1.43 -12.55
CA ALA A 298 -4.58 -0.66 -12.80
C ALA A 298 -4.63 -0.03 -14.20
N VAL A 299 -4.31 1.27 -14.28
CA VAL A 299 -4.33 2.04 -15.52
C VAL A 299 -3.08 2.92 -15.59
N PHE A 300 -2.44 2.93 -16.75
CA PHE A 300 -1.42 3.92 -17.09
C PHE A 300 -2.09 5.20 -17.60
N VAL A 301 -1.67 6.34 -17.07
CA VAL A 301 -1.99 7.67 -17.58
C VAL A 301 -0.67 8.37 -17.91
N GLY A 302 -0.38 8.48 -19.20
CA GLY A 302 0.98 8.76 -19.67
C GLY A 302 1.96 7.70 -19.14
N LYS A 303 2.96 8.13 -18.37
CA LYS A 303 3.96 7.23 -17.77
C LYS A 303 3.59 6.77 -16.35
N THR A 304 2.54 7.33 -15.77
CA THR A 304 2.19 7.07 -14.37
C THR A 304 1.23 5.89 -14.30
N ARG A 305 1.65 4.82 -13.62
CA ARG A 305 0.78 3.66 -13.34
C ARG A 305 -0.01 3.91 -12.05
N LEU A 306 -1.33 3.97 -12.19
CA LEU A 306 -2.28 4.15 -11.09
C LEU A 306 -2.94 2.82 -10.77
N ILE A 307 -3.24 2.62 -9.49
CA ILE A 307 -4.00 1.46 -9.00
C ILE A 307 -5.12 1.96 -8.09
N ASP A 308 -6.25 1.26 -8.12
CA ASP A 308 -7.36 1.51 -7.22
C ASP A 308 -8.21 0.25 -7.08
N ASN A 309 -9.02 0.19 -6.03
CA ASN A 309 -9.91 -0.93 -5.76
C ASN A 309 -11.15 -0.50 -4.98
N ILE A 310 -12.17 -1.37 -5.03
CA ILE A 310 -13.37 -1.32 -4.21
C ILE A 310 -13.61 -2.70 -3.60
N CYS A 311 -14.05 -2.73 -2.36
CA CYS A 311 -14.38 -3.95 -1.63
C CYS A 311 -15.89 -4.01 -1.47
N LEU A 312 -16.52 -5.10 -1.92
CA LEU A 312 -17.96 -5.31 -1.94
C LEU A 312 -18.30 -6.49 -1.02
N ASP A 313 -19.18 -6.24 -0.05
CA ASP A 313 -19.56 -7.22 0.98
C ASP A 313 -18.36 -7.83 1.75
N VAL A 314 -17.25 -7.07 1.86
CA VAL A 314 -16.02 -7.49 2.56
C VAL A 314 -15.94 -6.87 3.95
N LYS A 315 -15.60 -7.69 4.95
CA LYS A 315 -15.13 -7.20 6.25
C LYS A 315 -13.61 -7.04 6.19
N LEU A 316 -13.15 -5.79 6.17
CA LEU A 316 -11.73 -5.49 6.08
C LEU A 316 -10.96 -5.72 7.39
N ASP A 317 -11.67 -5.64 8.52
CA ASP A 317 -11.13 -5.98 9.84
C ASP A 317 -11.72 -7.30 10.34
N ASP A 318 -10.84 -8.19 10.79
CA ASP A 318 -11.21 -9.36 11.58
C ASP A 318 -11.59 -8.85 12.98
N LYS A 319 -12.89 -8.68 13.24
CA LYS A 319 -13.39 -8.41 14.59
C LYS A 319 -13.34 -9.67 15.44
#